data_AF-A0A523PC38-F1
#
_entry.id   AF-A0A523PC38-F1
#
_cell.length_a   1.000
_cell.length_b   1.000
_cell.length_c   1.000
_cell.angle_alpha   90.00
_cell.angle_beta   90.00
_cell.angle_gamma   90.00
#
_symmetry.space_group_name_H-M   'P 1'
#
loop_
_entity.id
_entity.type
_entity.pdbx_description
1 polymer ?
#
loop_
_entity_poly.entity_id
_entity_poly.type
_entity_poly.pdbx_seq_one_letter_code
_entity_poly.pdbx_strand_id
1 'polypeptide(L)'
;MGIFDKACPQCTADNAAGAIRCACGFIFDTADANDLGPSPQETAEEERLFQEYLAARVAKAIEQTTVAVHAADVEPANERRAIEAIRAQAVVEKAKVELAAQQARAAKAARAMEEPKTNHDEFHAAQAEKIEQALSTARVMQSLKAGRECPLCTGPLAADAT
;
A
#
# COMPACT_ATOMS: atom_id res chain seq x y z
N MET A 1 -4.55 13.91 28.99
CA MET A 1 -4.59 13.42 27.61
C MET A 1 -3.51 14.08 26.79
N GLY A 2 -2.37 13.41 26.62
CA GLY A 2 -1.43 13.74 25.56
C GLY A 2 -1.91 13.17 24.23
N ILE A 3 -1.45 13.73 23.11
CA ILE A 3 -1.76 13.25 21.74
C ILE A 3 -1.30 11.80 21.49
N PHE A 4 -0.55 11.20 22.42
CA PHE A 4 0.00 9.85 22.34
C PHE A 4 -0.66 8.85 23.30
N ASP A 5 -1.76 9.25 23.94
CA ASP A 5 -2.52 8.38 24.86
C ASP A 5 -3.89 8.04 24.25
N LYS A 6 -4.38 6.83 24.51
CA LYS A 6 -5.74 6.39 24.18
C LYS A 6 -6.51 5.99 25.43
N ALA A 7 -7.76 6.41 25.51
CA ALA A 7 -8.66 6.03 26.60
C ALA A 7 -9.27 4.66 26.34
N CYS A 8 -9.31 3.81 27.36
CA CYS A 8 -10.03 2.54 27.29
C CYS A 8 -11.55 2.80 27.24
N PRO A 9 -12.30 2.28 26.26
CA PRO A 9 -13.75 2.47 26.18
C PRO A 9 -14.51 1.77 27.31
N GLN A 10 -13.89 0.78 27.97
CA GLN A 10 -14.51 0.01 29.04
C GLN A 10 -14.32 0.64 30.43
N CYS A 11 -13.13 1.18 30.72
CA CYS A 11 -12.80 1.70 32.06
C CYS A 11 -12.31 3.15 32.09
N THR A 12 -12.24 3.82 30.93
CA THR A 12 -11.79 5.21 30.75
C THR A 12 -10.35 5.51 31.17
N ALA A 13 -9.56 4.49 31.54
CA ALA A 13 -8.15 4.67 31.87
C ALA A 13 -7.36 5.10 30.63
N ASP A 14 -6.40 6.00 30.83
CA ASP A 14 -5.43 6.40 29.81
C ASP A 14 -4.38 5.29 29.63
N ASN A 15 -4.10 4.93 28.38
CA ASN A 15 -3.11 3.93 28.00
C ASN A 15 -2.20 4.54 26.91
N ALA A 16 -0.97 4.07 26.79
CA ALA A 16 -0.10 4.48 25.68
C ALA A 16 -0.74 4.13 24.32
N ALA A 17 -0.49 4.91 23.27
CA ALA A 17 -1.04 4.69 21.92
C ALA A 17 -0.81 3.25 21.42
N GLY A 18 0.39 2.69 21.66
CA GLY A 18 0.75 1.32 21.28
C GLY A 18 0.27 0.22 22.24
N ALA A 19 -0.49 0.53 23.29
CA ALA A 19 -0.97 -0.48 24.24
C ALA A 19 -1.97 -1.43 23.57
N ILE A 20 -1.68 -2.73 23.56
CA ILE A 20 -2.57 -3.75 22.97
C ILE A 20 -3.70 -4.14 23.94
N ARG A 21 -3.50 -3.94 25.25
CA ARG A 21 -4.47 -4.30 26.28
C ARG A 21 -4.45 -3.29 27.42
N CYS A 22 -5.63 -2.96 27.95
CA CYS A 22 -5.78 -2.18 29.16
C CYS A 22 -5.72 -3.07 30.42
N ALA A 23 -5.33 -2.51 31.55
CA ALA A 23 -5.32 -3.21 32.84
C ALA A 23 -6.71 -3.75 33.25
N CYS A 24 -7.80 -3.17 32.74
CA CYS A 24 -9.17 -3.66 32.97
C CYS A 24 -9.53 -4.93 32.17
N GLY A 25 -8.64 -5.39 31.28
CA GLY A 25 -8.83 -6.56 30.42
C GLY A 25 -9.32 -6.25 29.01
N PHE A 26 -9.72 -5.01 28.70
CA PHE A 26 -10.09 -4.60 27.36
C PHE A 26 -8.89 -4.75 26.41
N ILE A 27 -9.08 -5.44 25.28
CA ILE A 27 -8.09 -5.59 24.23
C ILE A 27 -8.37 -4.50 23.20
N PHE A 28 -7.39 -3.64 22.96
CA PHE A 28 -7.44 -2.70 21.85
C PHE A 28 -7.24 -3.51 20.57
N ASP A 29 -8.17 -3.40 19.64
CA ASP A 29 -8.04 -4.07 18.36
C ASP A 29 -6.77 -3.54 17.67
N THR A 30 -5.74 -4.38 17.57
CA THR A 30 -4.58 -4.08 16.71
C THR A 30 -4.95 -4.13 15.23
N ALA A 31 -6.20 -4.51 14.93
CA ALA A 31 -6.85 -4.43 13.65
C ALA A 31 -7.68 -3.15 13.49
N ASP A 32 -7.42 -2.08 14.27
CA ASP A 32 -7.75 -0.74 13.82
C ASP A 32 -7.04 -0.54 12.48
N ALA A 33 -7.78 -0.68 11.39
CA ALA A 33 -7.35 -0.55 9.99
C ALA A 33 -6.66 0.79 9.68
N ASN A 34 -6.54 1.67 10.68
CA ASN A 34 -5.89 2.97 10.64
C ASN A 34 -4.37 2.92 10.91
N ASP A 35 -3.80 1.81 11.38
CA ASP A 35 -2.36 1.70 11.70
C ASP A 35 -1.52 1.04 10.57
N LEU A 36 -2.15 0.70 9.44
CA LEU A 36 -1.50 0.05 8.29
C LEU A 36 -0.92 1.05 7.26
N GLY A 37 -0.86 2.33 7.60
CA GLY A 37 -0.50 3.39 6.65
C GLY A 37 -1.58 3.62 5.58
N PRO A 38 -1.40 4.60 4.70
CA PRO A 38 -2.37 4.88 3.65
C PRO A 38 -2.50 3.66 2.73
N SER A 39 -3.75 3.30 2.43
CA SER A 39 -4.05 2.29 1.43
C SER A 39 -3.48 2.69 0.06
N PRO A 40 -3.29 1.74 -0.87
CA PRO A 40 -2.85 2.05 -2.23
C PRO A 40 -3.79 3.03 -2.95
N GLN A 41 -5.09 2.99 -2.63
CA GLN A 41 -6.09 3.90 -3.18
C GLN A 41 -5.92 5.33 -2.64
N GLU A 42 -5.73 5.49 -1.34
CA GLU A 42 -5.45 6.79 -0.72
C GLU A 42 -4.14 7.38 -1.25
N THR A 43 -3.09 6.56 -1.36
CA THR A 43 -1.80 6.99 -1.92
C THR A 43 -1.95 7.48 -3.37
N ALA A 44 -2.74 6.78 -4.19
CA ALA A 44 -2.99 7.19 -5.57
C ALA A 44 -3.81 8.48 -5.67
N GLU A 45 -4.77 8.68 -4.76
CA GLU A 45 -5.56 9.90 -4.69
C GLU A 45 -4.73 11.11 -4.22
N GLU A 46 -3.89 10.94 -3.18
CA GLU A 46 -2.95 11.96 -2.73
C GLU A 46 -2.00 12.40 -3.84
N GLU A 47 -1.47 11.42 -4.60
CA GLU A 47 -0.59 11.68 -5.74
C GLU A 47 -1.31 12.47 -6.85
N ARG A 48 -2.58 12.13 -7.13
CA ARG A 48 -3.42 12.88 -8.08
C ARG A 48 -3.63 14.32 -7.62
N LEU A 49 -4.02 14.52 -6.37
CA LEU A 49 -4.23 15.85 -5.80
C LEU A 49 -2.95 16.70 -5.86
N PHE A 50 -1.80 16.09 -5.58
CA PHE A 50 -0.53 16.78 -5.66
C PHE A 50 -0.15 17.16 -7.10
N GLN A 51 -0.47 16.32 -8.09
CA GLN A 51 -0.31 16.69 -9.50
C GLN A 51 -1.18 17.87 -9.91
N GLU A 52 -2.46 17.87 -9.51
CA GLU A 52 -3.38 18.97 -9.78
C GLU A 52 -2.87 20.28 -9.17
N TYR A 53 -2.37 20.23 -7.94
CA TYR A 53 -1.72 21.37 -7.28
C TYR A 53 -0.51 21.89 -8.07
N LEU A 54 0.40 21.02 -8.50
CA LEU A 54 1.57 21.43 -9.28
C LEU A 54 1.18 22.01 -10.64
N ALA A 55 0.17 21.44 -11.31
CA ALA A 55 -0.37 21.97 -12.56
C ALA A 55 -0.96 23.38 -12.37
N ALA A 56 -1.74 23.60 -11.31
CA ALA A 56 -2.26 24.93 -10.97
C ALA A 56 -1.13 25.94 -10.69
N ARG A 57 -0.04 25.51 -10.05
CA ARG A 57 1.14 26.35 -9.80
C ARG A 57 1.87 26.71 -11.08
N VAL A 58 1.96 25.80 -12.06
CA VAL A 58 2.48 26.11 -13.41
C VAL A 58 1.60 27.12 -14.11
N ALA A 59 0.27 26.94 -14.09
CA ALA A 59 -0.67 27.87 -14.72
C ALA A 59 -0.53 29.29 -14.15
N LYS A 60 -0.49 29.41 -12.82
CA LYS A 60 -0.26 30.70 -12.14
C LYS A 60 1.08 31.33 -12.51
N ALA A 61 2.16 30.55 -12.60
CA ALA A 61 3.46 31.06 -13.02
C ALA A 61 3.46 31.56 -14.47
N ILE A 62 2.71 30.90 -15.36
CA ILE A 62 2.53 31.32 -16.75
C ILE A 62 1.81 32.67 -16.79
N GLU A 63 0.70 32.83 -16.07
CA GLU A 63 -0.04 34.10 -15.99
C GLU A 63 0.86 35.25 -15.51
N GLN A 64 1.63 35.02 -14.45
CA GLN A 64 2.60 36.01 -13.93
C GLN A 64 3.67 36.37 -14.96
N THR A 65 4.15 35.39 -15.73
CA THR A 65 5.11 35.61 -16.81
C THR A 65 4.51 36.43 -17.93
N THR A 66 3.26 36.16 -18.34
CA THR A 66 2.55 36.95 -19.34
C THR A 66 2.46 38.42 -18.92
N VAL A 67 2.13 38.68 -17.66
CA VAL A 67 2.08 40.05 -17.11
C VAL A 67 3.47 40.71 -17.13
N ALA A 68 4.51 40.00 -16.68
CA ALA A 68 5.87 40.53 -16.62
C ALA A 68 6.46 40.82 -18.02
N VAL A 69 6.24 39.92 -18.98
CA VAL A 69 6.65 40.09 -20.39
C VAL A 69 5.93 41.29 -20.99
N HIS A 70 4.61 41.38 -20.85
CA HIS A 70 3.86 42.53 -21.36
C HIS A 70 4.36 43.84 -20.74
N ALA A 71 4.66 43.87 -19.43
CA ALA A 71 5.21 45.05 -18.79
C ALA A 71 6.60 45.44 -19.33
N ALA A 72 7.44 44.47 -19.68
CA ALA A 72 8.73 44.72 -20.33
C ALA A 72 8.56 45.21 -21.79
N ASP A 73 7.58 44.71 -22.52
CA ASP A 73 7.29 45.13 -23.90
C ASP A 73 6.77 46.58 -23.96
N VAL A 74 5.97 47.01 -22.98
CA VAL A 74 5.49 48.39 -22.85
C VAL A 74 6.61 49.36 -22.50
N GLU A 75 7.60 48.93 -21.71
CA GLU A 75 8.72 49.75 -21.23
C GLU A 75 10.09 49.12 -21.57
N PRO A 76 10.49 49.04 -22.86
CA PRO A 76 11.69 48.30 -23.26
C PRO A 76 13.01 48.92 -22.76
N ALA A 77 13.00 50.22 -22.45
CA ALA A 77 14.15 50.89 -21.85
C ALA A 77 14.28 50.65 -20.33
N ASN A 78 13.26 50.06 -19.69
CA ASN A 78 13.26 49.79 -18.26
C ASN A 78 13.91 48.43 -17.96
N GLU A 79 15.21 48.44 -17.71
CA GLU A 79 16.00 47.23 -17.42
C GLU A 79 15.40 46.38 -16.28
N ARG A 80 14.80 47.02 -15.26
CA ARG A 80 14.17 46.30 -14.15
C ARG A 80 13.02 45.42 -14.63
N ARG A 81 12.21 45.89 -15.58
CA ARG A 81 11.09 45.13 -16.17
C ARG A 81 11.59 43.97 -17.03
N ALA A 82 12.64 44.21 -17.82
CA ALA A 82 13.29 43.15 -18.59
C ALA A 82 13.84 42.02 -17.67
N ILE A 83 14.51 42.38 -16.59
CA ILE A 83 15.01 41.41 -15.59
C ILE A 83 13.85 40.67 -14.91
N GLU A 84 12.75 41.35 -14.58
CA GLU A 84 11.56 40.75 -13.99
C GLU A 84 10.93 39.70 -14.93
N ALA A 85 10.80 40.00 -16.22
CA ALA A 85 10.31 39.07 -17.23
C ALA A 85 11.19 37.81 -17.35
N ILE A 86 12.52 37.97 -17.39
CA ILE A 86 13.47 36.84 -17.43
C ILE A 86 13.33 35.97 -16.17
N ARG A 87 13.21 36.58 -14.99
CA ARG A 87 13.01 35.84 -13.73
C ARG A 87 11.68 35.09 -13.73
N ALA A 88 10.61 35.69 -14.23
CA ALA A 88 9.30 35.04 -14.32
C ALA A 88 9.36 33.81 -15.25
N GLN A 89 10.02 33.92 -16.41
CA GLN A 89 10.25 32.78 -17.30
C GLN A 89 11.02 31.65 -16.60
N ALA A 90 12.09 31.97 -15.86
CA ALA A 90 12.84 30.97 -15.10
C ALA A 90 11.98 30.26 -14.03
N VAL A 91 11.02 30.98 -13.42
CA VAL A 91 10.06 30.38 -12.47
C VAL A 91 9.12 29.40 -13.16
N VAL A 92 8.62 29.71 -14.36
CA VAL A 92 7.78 28.80 -15.15
C VAL A 92 8.55 27.52 -15.50
N GLU A 93 9.78 27.65 -15.99
CA GLU A 93 10.59 26.49 -16.38
C GLU A 93 10.89 25.60 -15.16
N LYS A 94 11.24 26.21 -14.02
CA LYS A 94 11.39 25.46 -12.76
C LYS A 94 10.12 24.71 -12.37
N ALA A 95 8.95 25.38 -12.43
CA ALA A 95 7.67 24.77 -12.07
C ALA A 95 7.30 23.60 -13.00
N LYS A 96 7.58 23.71 -14.30
CA LYS A 96 7.38 22.62 -15.27
C LYS A 96 8.27 21.42 -14.98
N VAL A 97 9.54 21.65 -14.62
CA VAL A 97 10.46 20.56 -14.24
C VAL A 97 9.98 19.85 -12.97
N GLU A 98 9.49 20.59 -11.98
CA GLU A 98 8.90 20.01 -10.76
C GLU A 98 7.67 19.15 -11.08
N LEU A 99 6.77 19.62 -11.94
CA LEU A 99 5.59 18.87 -12.39
C LEU A 99 5.99 17.59 -13.16
N ALA A 100 6.93 17.69 -14.10
CA ALA A 100 7.39 16.54 -14.88
C ALA A 100 8.06 15.48 -13.99
N ALA A 101 8.84 15.90 -13.00
CA ALA A 101 9.45 14.99 -12.03
C ALA A 101 8.39 14.27 -11.18
N GLN A 102 7.29 14.95 -10.81
CA GLN A 102 6.19 14.31 -10.10
C GLN A 102 5.44 13.30 -10.98
N GLN A 103 5.13 13.67 -12.22
CA GLN A 103 4.47 12.76 -13.17
C GLN A 103 5.29 11.49 -13.40
N ALA A 104 6.62 11.59 -13.46
CA ALA A 104 7.50 10.43 -13.57
C ALA A 104 7.43 9.53 -12.31
N ARG A 105 7.36 10.12 -11.10
CA ARG A 105 7.18 9.37 -9.84
C ARG A 105 5.84 8.66 -9.80
N ALA A 106 4.76 9.36 -10.13
CA ALA A 106 3.41 8.80 -10.18
C ALA A 106 3.31 7.65 -11.19
N ALA A 107 3.87 7.82 -12.40
CA ALA A 107 3.86 6.77 -13.41
C ALA A 107 4.63 5.53 -12.95
N LYS A 108 5.74 5.70 -12.23
CA LYS A 108 6.47 4.59 -11.62
C LYS A 108 5.64 3.88 -10.55
N ALA A 109 4.95 4.64 -9.69
CA ALA A 109 4.06 4.09 -8.67
C ALA A 109 2.87 3.33 -9.28
N ALA A 110 2.24 3.89 -10.32
CA ALA A 110 1.15 3.25 -11.05
C ALA A 110 1.58 1.92 -11.68
N ARG A 111 2.75 1.89 -12.33
CA ARG A 111 3.30 0.64 -12.88
C ARG A 111 3.58 -0.43 -11.83
N ALA A 112 4.04 -0.03 -10.64
CA ALA A 112 4.24 -0.95 -9.52
C ALA A 112 2.92 -1.52 -8.97
N MET A 113 1.80 -0.82 -9.14
CA MET A 113 0.46 -1.34 -8.81
C MET A 113 -0.12 -2.27 -9.89
N GLU A 114 0.29 -2.08 -11.15
CA GLU A 114 -0.11 -2.93 -12.28
C GLU A 114 0.71 -4.22 -12.39
N GLU A 115 1.86 -4.32 -11.70
CA GLU A 115 2.58 -5.59 -11.62
C GLU A 115 1.65 -6.66 -11.02
N PRO A 116 1.40 -7.76 -11.76
CA PRO A 116 0.40 -8.71 -11.38
C PRO A 116 0.80 -9.37 -10.06
N LYS A 117 -0.15 -9.47 -9.12
CA LYS A 117 -0.04 -10.21 -7.85
C LYS A 117 0.17 -11.73 -8.03
N THR A 118 0.59 -12.18 -9.21
CA THR A 118 0.76 -13.59 -9.56
C THR A 118 1.63 -14.30 -8.56
N ASN A 119 2.71 -13.70 -8.07
CA ASN A 119 3.57 -14.36 -7.07
C ASN A 119 2.89 -14.61 -5.71
N HIS A 120 1.96 -13.76 -5.29
CA HIS A 120 1.29 -13.94 -4.00
C HIS A 120 0.11 -14.90 -4.15
N ASP A 121 -0.68 -14.76 -5.22
CA ASP A 121 -1.83 -15.61 -5.48
C ASP A 121 -1.41 -17.04 -5.90
N GLU A 122 -0.33 -17.19 -6.67
CA GLU A 122 0.29 -18.50 -6.96
C GLU A 122 0.88 -19.13 -5.70
N PHE A 123 1.46 -18.35 -4.79
CA PHE A 123 1.98 -18.87 -3.52
C PHE A 123 0.87 -19.38 -2.61
N HIS A 124 -0.25 -18.64 -2.50
CA HIS A 124 -1.42 -19.09 -1.72
C HIS A 124 -2.11 -20.29 -2.37
N ALA A 125 -2.23 -20.31 -3.70
CA ALA A 125 -2.76 -21.47 -4.42
C ALA A 125 -1.88 -22.71 -4.20
N ALA A 126 -0.55 -22.57 -4.31
CA ALA A 126 0.39 -23.65 -4.07
C ALA A 126 0.42 -24.12 -2.60
N GLN A 127 0.18 -23.22 -1.63
CA GLN A 127 0.02 -23.61 -0.23
C GLN A 127 -1.29 -24.37 0.01
N ALA A 128 -2.40 -23.92 -0.58
CA ALA A 128 -3.68 -24.59 -0.45
C ALA A 128 -3.61 -26.03 -0.98
N GLU A 129 -2.97 -26.23 -2.13
CA GLU A 129 -2.76 -27.57 -2.72
C GLU A 129 -1.90 -28.47 -1.82
N LYS A 130 -0.82 -27.92 -1.23
CA LYS A 130 0.02 -28.67 -0.29
C LYS A 130 -0.72 -29.07 0.98
N ILE A 131 -1.59 -28.22 1.50
CA ILE A 131 -2.42 -28.53 2.68
C ILE A 131 -3.40 -29.66 2.34
N GLU A 132 -4.04 -29.60 1.16
CA GLU A 132 -4.98 -30.63 0.72
C GLU A 132 -4.28 -31.98 0.50
N GLN A 133 -3.08 -31.99 -0.09
CA GLN A 133 -2.25 -33.18 -0.21
C GLN A 133 -1.85 -33.74 1.16
N ALA A 134 -1.45 -32.90 2.11
CA ALA A 134 -1.10 -33.33 3.47
C ALA A 134 -2.31 -33.92 4.22
N LEU A 135 -3.49 -33.34 4.05
CA LEU A 135 -4.74 -33.85 4.63
C LEU A 135 -5.12 -35.21 4.03
N SER A 136 -4.99 -35.38 2.71
CA SER A 136 -5.28 -36.65 2.04
C SER A 136 -4.32 -37.76 2.48
N THR A 137 -3.02 -37.47 2.58
CA THR A 137 -2.02 -38.45 3.07
C THR A 137 -2.23 -38.79 4.54
N ALA A 138 -2.57 -37.82 5.39
CA ALA A 138 -2.93 -38.07 6.78
C ALA A 138 -4.14 -39.01 6.90
N ARG A 139 -5.15 -38.85 6.03
CA ARG A 139 -6.34 -39.71 5.98
C ARG A 139 -6.00 -41.14 5.58
N VAL A 140 -5.14 -41.33 4.58
CA VAL A 140 -4.66 -42.65 4.16
C VAL A 140 -3.86 -43.32 5.29
N MET A 141 -2.95 -42.59 5.93
CA MET A 141 -2.19 -43.13 7.07
C MET A 141 -3.07 -43.48 8.27
N GLN A 142 -4.14 -42.73 8.54
CA GLN A 142 -5.13 -43.09 9.55
C GLN A 142 -5.90 -44.37 9.19
N SER A 143 -6.29 -44.56 7.92
CA SER A 143 -6.95 -45.81 7.50
C SER A 143 -6.04 -47.04 7.61
N LEU A 144 -4.74 -46.89 7.32
CA LEU A 144 -3.75 -47.96 7.46
C LEU A 144 -3.48 -48.31 8.93
N LYS A 145 -3.42 -47.32 9.83
CA LYS A 145 -3.30 -47.54 11.28
C LYS A 145 -4.57 -48.12 11.92
N ALA A 146 -5.75 -47.85 11.36
CA ALA A 146 -7.03 -48.35 11.87
C ALA A 146 -7.30 -49.84 11.56
N GLY A 147 -6.36 -50.56 10.95
CA GLY A 147 -6.42 -52.03 10.86
C GLY A 147 -7.56 -52.59 10.02
N ARG A 148 -7.99 -51.91 8.95
CA ARG A 148 -8.91 -52.51 7.96
C ARG A 148 -8.12 -53.10 6.80
N GLU A 149 -7.99 -54.43 6.85
CA GLU A 149 -7.89 -55.39 5.75
C GLU A 149 -7.09 -54.96 4.51
N CYS A 150 -5.91 -55.55 4.34
CA CYS A 150 -5.19 -55.56 3.07
C CYS A 150 -6.03 -56.31 2.02
N PRO A 151 -6.46 -55.67 0.92
CA PRO A 151 -7.29 -56.31 -0.12
C PRO A 151 -6.51 -57.38 -0.94
N LEU A 152 -5.22 -57.56 -0.68
CA LEU A 152 -4.36 -58.57 -1.32
C LEU A 152 -4.07 -59.78 -0.40
N CYS A 153 -4.58 -59.79 0.82
CA CYS A 153 -4.32 -60.86 1.80
C CYS A 153 -5.60 -61.62 2.16
N THR A 154 -6.39 -62.06 1.18
CA THR A 154 -7.41 -63.09 1.40
C THR A 154 -6.76 -64.47 1.31
N GLY A 155 -6.19 -64.93 2.42
CA GLY A 155 -5.72 -66.31 2.56
C GLY A 155 -5.78 -66.72 4.03
N PRO A 156 -6.62 -67.69 4.43
CA PRO A 156 -6.67 -68.13 5.81
C PRO A 156 -5.37 -68.85 6.17
N LEU A 157 -4.68 -68.37 7.21
CA LEU A 157 -3.68 -69.14 7.95
C LEU A 157 -4.41 -70.33 8.58
N ALA A 158 -4.29 -71.50 7.96
CA ALA A 158 -4.65 -72.76 8.58
C ALA A 158 -3.71 -72.97 9.78
N ALA A 159 -4.22 -72.65 10.97
CA ALA A 159 -3.69 -73.14 12.21
C ALA A 159 -4.37 -74.49 12.47
N ASP A 160 -3.67 -75.58 12.21
CA ASP A 160 -3.94 -76.85 12.87
C ASP A 160 -2.62 -77.39 13.42
N ALA A 161 -2.53 -77.29 14.74
CA ALA A 161 -1.61 -78.06 15.55
C ALA A 161 -2.33 -79.35 15.96
N THR A 162 -1.81 -80.51 15.57
CA THR A 162 -1.48 -81.63 16.47
C THR A 162 -0.81 -82.76 15.70
#